data_AF-A0AAV2SIC7-F1
#
_entry.id   AF-A0AAV2SIC7-F1
#
_cell.length_a   1.000
_cell.length_b   1.000
_cell.length_c   1.000
_cell.angle_alpha   90.00
_cell.angle_beta   90.00
_cell.angle_gamma   90.00
#
_symmetry.space_group_name_H-M   'P 1'
#
loop_
_entity.id
_entity.type
_entity.pdbx_description
1 polymer ?
#
loop_
_entity_poly.entity_id
_entity_poly.type
_entity_poly.pdbx_seq_one_letter_code
_entity_poly.pdbx_strand_id
1 'polypeptide(L)'
;MNGNRGGTCVFIHQYLNKYVFDVDVSIADQVWFKLKCIPGVLFGSCYVPPSDSIYFSYAQLSSIQEKIKTNACSNGCILIGDLNAPGCVCQRVARSCCCVTFFLPCCPRSNTNSK
;
A
#
# COMPACT_ATOMS: atom_id res chain seq x y z
N MET A 1 -20.54 1.20 19.78
CA MET A 1 -19.73 2.31 19.24
C MET A 1 -19.28 1.93 17.84
N ASN A 2 -19.96 2.41 16.80
CA ASN A 2 -19.50 2.24 15.41
C ASN A 2 -18.59 3.43 15.07
N GLY A 3 -17.32 3.35 15.46
CA GLY A 3 -16.30 4.21 14.89
C GLY A 3 -16.02 3.73 13.47
N ASN A 4 -16.30 4.55 12.46
CA ASN A 4 -15.94 4.23 11.09
C ASN A 4 -14.41 4.02 11.02
N ARG A 5 -14.00 2.76 10.83
CA ARG A 5 -12.61 2.30 10.86
C ARG A 5 -11.79 2.76 9.63
N GLY A 6 -12.41 3.50 8.71
CA GLY A 6 -11.84 3.79 7.39
C GLY A 6 -11.82 2.54 6.51
N GLY A 7 -11.02 2.58 5.45
CA GLY A 7 -10.83 1.46 4.54
C GLY A 7 -10.35 1.91 3.16
N THR A 8 -10.18 0.94 2.26
CA THR A 8 -9.78 1.19 0.88
C THR A 8 -10.80 0.59 -0.09
N CYS A 9 -11.01 1.25 -1.22
CA CYS A 9 -11.81 0.72 -2.32
C CYS A 9 -11.08 0.97 -3.64
N VAL A 10 -11.23 0.04 -4.59
CA VAL A 10 -10.61 0.13 -5.91
C VAL A 10 -11.71 0.05 -6.96
N PHE A 11 -11.82 1.09 -7.77
CA PHE A 11 -12.71 1.09 -8.94
C PHE A 11 -11.89 0.78 -10.18
N ILE A 12 -12.30 -0.26 -10.90
CA ILE A 12 -11.63 -0.70 -12.12
C ILE A 12 -12.56 -0.43 -13.28
N HIS A 13 -12.07 0.27 -14.30
CA HIS A 13 -12.85 0.52 -15.49
C HIS A 13 -13.24 -0.80 -16.15
N GLN A 14 -14.49 -0.92 -16.61
CA GLN A 14 -15.04 -2.17 -17.16
C GLN A 14 -14.15 -2.82 -18.24
N TYR A 15 -13.46 -2.04 -19.09
CA TYR A 15 -12.57 -2.58 -20.12
C TYR A 15 -11.37 -3.33 -19.53
N LEU A 16 -10.93 -2.97 -18.32
CA LEU A 16 -9.81 -3.60 -17.60
C LEU A 16 -10.21 -4.86 -16.84
N ASN A 17 -11.50 -5.03 -16.52
CA ASN A 17 -11.98 -6.11 -15.63
C ASN A 17 -11.50 -7.51 -16.08
N LYS A 18 -11.55 -7.80 -17.39
CA LYS A 18 -11.09 -9.08 -17.95
C LYS A 18 -9.58 -9.35 -17.78
N TYR A 19 -8.80 -8.31 -17.52
CA TYR A 19 -7.36 -8.41 -17.28
C TYR A 19 -7.02 -8.51 -15.79
N VAL A 20 -7.96 -8.27 -14.88
CA VAL A 20 -7.73 -8.40 -13.44
C VAL A 20 -7.65 -9.87 -13.07
N PHE A 21 -6.67 -10.23 -12.26
CA PHE A 21 -6.54 -11.56 -11.68
C PHE A 21 -5.80 -11.51 -10.34
N ASP A 22 -5.81 -12.63 -9.61
CA ASP A 22 -5.11 -12.78 -8.33
C ASP A 22 -5.53 -11.70 -7.32
N VAL A 23 -6.85 -11.48 -7.22
CA VAL A 23 -7.44 -10.49 -6.30
C VAL A 23 -7.42 -11.04 -4.89
N ASP A 24 -6.81 -10.32 -3.97
CA ASP A 24 -6.77 -10.63 -2.54
C ASP A 24 -7.34 -9.47 -1.71
N VAL A 25 -8.38 -9.80 -0.95
CA VAL A 25 -9.13 -8.92 -0.04
C VAL A 25 -9.22 -9.53 1.37
N SER A 26 -8.30 -10.44 1.71
CA SER A 26 -8.27 -11.14 3.01
C SER A 26 -8.01 -10.21 4.19
N ILE A 27 -7.47 -9.01 3.95
CA ILE A 27 -7.21 -7.99 4.96
C ILE A 27 -8.14 -6.80 4.72
N ALA A 28 -8.95 -6.46 5.72
CA ALA A 28 -10.05 -5.48 5.62
C ALA A 28 -9.67 -4.09 5.06
N ASP A 29 -8.41 -3.67 5.20
CA ASP A 29 -7.92 -2.35 4.78
C ASP A 29 -6.96 -2.41 3.58
N GLN A 30 -6.91 -3.55 2.89
CA GLN A 30 -5.99 -3.79 1.77
C GLN A 30 -6.69 -4.51 0.63
N VAL A 31 -6.43 -4.05 -0.58
CA VAL A 31 -6.87 -4.70 -1.81
C VAL A 31 -5.66 -4.90 -2.68
N TRP A 32 -5.37 -6.16 -3.00
CA TRP A 32 -4.26 -6.54 -3.87
C TRP A 32 -4.77 -7.18 -5.14
N PHE A 33 -4.14 -6.90 -6.27
CA PHE A 33 -4.48 -7.53 -7.54
C PHE A 33 -3.32 -7.43 -8.54
N LYS A 34 -3.42 -8.21 -9.61
CA LYS A 34 -2.52 -8.16 -10.77
C LYS A 34 -3.31 -7.91 -12.05
N LEU A 35 -2.63 -7.36 -13.05
CA LEU A 35 -3.20 -7.11 -14.37
C LEU A 35 -2.47 -7.91 -15.45
N LYS A 36 -3.19 -8.69 -16.25
CA LYS A 36 -2.61 -9.50 -17.34
C LYS A 36 -1.93 -8.63 -18.39
N CYS A 37 -2.40 -7.39 -18.57
CA CYS A 37 -1.82 -6.42 -19.50
C CYS A 37 -0.55 -5.73 -18.96
N ILE A 38 -0.25 -5.87 -17.67
CA ILE A 38 0.96 -5.34 -17.03
C ILE A 38 1.60 -6.48 -16.22
N PRO A 39 2.22 -7.46 -16.90
CA PRO A 39 2.76 -8.64 -16.23
C PRO A 39 3.89 -8.25 -15.27
N GLY A 40 3.99 -9.00 -14.17
CA GLY A 40 5.06 -8.85 -13.18
C GLY A 40 4.92 -7.66 -12.23
N VAL A 41 3.82 -6.89 -12.31
CA VAL A 41 3.53 -5.78 -11.38
C VAL A 41 2.40 -6.18 -10.43
N LEU A 42 2.66 -6.03 -9.13
CA LEU A 42 1.66 -6.15 -8.08
C LEU A 42 1.02 -4.78 -7.82
N PHE A 43 -0.32 -4.70 -7.82
CA PHE A 43 -1.05 -3.50 -7.42
C PHE A 43 -1.59 -3.69 -6.02
N GLY A 44 -1.34 -2.73 -5.14
CA GLY A 44 -1.85 -2.68 -3.78
C GLY A 44 -2.55 -1.36 -3.52
N SER A 45 -3.79 -1.41 -3.08
CA SER A 45 -4.48 -0.29 -2.46
C SER A 45 -4.54 -0.55 -0.97
N CYS A 46 -4.00 0.34 -0.14
CA CYS A 46 -3.87 0.12 1.29
C CYS A 46 -4.27 1.36 2.08
N TYR A 47 -5.02 1.13 3.15
CA TYR A 47 -5.27 2.11 4.18
C TYR A 47 -4.62 1.63 5.49
N VAL A 48 -3.86 2.51 6.12
CA VAL A 48 -3.35 2.29 7.47
C VAL A 48 -3.85 3.46 8.31
N PRO A 49 -4.59 3.22 9.40
CA PRO A 49 -5.04 4.27 10.29
C PRO A 49 -3.86 5.09 10.84
N PRO A 50 -4.07 6.37 11.17
CA PRO A 50 -3.02 7.18 11.79
C PRO A 50 -2.66 6.66 13.17
N SER A 51 -1.43 6.92 13.62
CA SER A 51 -0.85 6.33 14.84
C SER A 51 -1.57 6.70 16.14
N ASP A 52 -2.35 7.77 16.13
CA ASP A 52 -3.21 8.24 17.22
C ASP A 52 -4.60 7.57 17.22
N SER A 53 -4.93 6.78 16.19
CA SER A 53 -6.18 6.03 16.11
C SER A 53 -6.14 4.76 16.95
N ILE A 54 -7.27 4.45 17.62
CA ILE A 54 -7.48 3.18 18.33
C ILE A 54 -7.44 1.95 17.41
N TYR A 55 -7.52 2.17 16.10
CA TYR A 55 -7.49 1.12 15.08
C TYR A 55 -6.09 0.88 14.49
N PHE A 56 -5.10 1.69 14.87
CA PHE A 56 -3.73 1.55 14.38
C PHE A 56 -3.10 0.25 14.89
N SER A 57 -2.43 -0.46 13.98
CA SER A 57 -1.63 -1.61 14.33
C SER A 57 -0.43 -1.77 13.40
N TYR A 58 0.73 -2.04 13.99
CA TYR A 58 1.94 -2.39 13.23
C TYR A 58 1.77 -3.66 12.39
N ALA A 59 0.80 -4.53 12.73
CA ALA A 59 0.51 -5.73 11.95
C ALA A 59 0.08 -5.40 10.50
N GLN A 60 -0.65 -4.30 10.29
CA GLN A 60 -1.04 -3.86 8.96
C GLN A 60 0.20 -3.53 8.10
N LEU A 61 1.17 -2.81 8.66
CA LEU A 61 2.41 -2.46 7.95
C LEU A 61 3.28 -3.68 7.68
N SER A 62 3.37 -4.62 8.63
CA SER A 62 4.07 -5.89 8.43
C SER A 62 3.46 -6.73 7.32
N SER A 63 2.12 -6.81 7.27
CA SER A 63 1.43 -7.56 6.21
C SER A 63 1.65 -6.98 4.82
N ILE A 64 1.71 -5.64 4.69
CA ILE A 64 2.06 -4.96 3.43
C ILE A 64 3.48 -5.34 3.00
N GLN A 65 4.44 -5.31 3.92
CA GLN A 65 5.83 -5.69 3.64
C GLN A 65 5.95 -7.15 3.23
N GLU A 66 5.26 -8.05 3.91
CA GLU A 66 5.24 -9.47 3.57
C GLU A 66 4.62 -9.69 2.18
N LYS A 67 3.49 -9.02 1.88
CA LYS A 67 2.84 -9.14 0.58
C LYS A 67 3.76 -8.69 -0.55
N ILE A 68 4.45 -7.55 -0.38
CA ILE A 68 5.43 -7.05 -1.35
C ILE A 68 6.58 -8.04 -1.51
N LYS A 69 7.16 -8.56 -0.42
CA LYS A 69 8.28 -9.52 -0.51
C LYS A 69 7.90 -10.83 -1.20
N THR A 70 6.72 -11.34 -0.90
CA THR A 70 6.27 -12.66 -1.40
C THR A 70 5.73 -12.57 -2.83
N ASN A 71 5.16 -11.43 -3.23
CA ASN A 71 4.42 -11.32 -4.50
C ASN A 71 4.95 -10.28 -5.49
N ALA A 72 5.89 -9.41 -5.11
CA ALA A 72 6.52 -8.52 -6.08
C ALA A 72 7.38 -9.37 -7.03
N CYS A 73 6.88 -9.54 -8.25
CA CYS A 73 7.63 -10.15 -9.34
C CYS A 73 8.67 -9.16 -9.89
N SER A 74 9.44 -9.58 -10.90
CA SER A 74 10.56 -8.86 -11.51
C SER A 74 10.34 -7.37 -11.83
N ASN A 75 9.08 -6.93 -12.02
CA ASN A 75 8.75 -5.58 -12.49
C ASN A 75 8.26 -4.66 -11.37
N GLY A 76 8.10 -5.16 -10.13
CA GLY A 76 7.87 -4.35 -8.94
C GLY A 76 6.43 -4.32 -8.41
N CYS A 77 6.14 -3.29 -7.62
CA CYS A 77 4.87 -3.11 -6.93
C CYS A 77 4.42 -1.64 -6.99
N ILE A 78 3.14 -1.41 -7.27
CA ILE A 78 2.51 -0.09 -7.21
C ILE A 78 1.62 -0.08 -5.97
N LEU A 79 1.94 0.81 -5.01
CA LEU A 79 1.21 0.94 -3.77
C LEU A 79 0.51 2.30 -3.73
N ILE A 80 -0.80 2.26 -3.57
CA ILE A 80 -1.69 3.42 -3.58
C ILE A 80 -2.46 3.44 -2.25
N GLY A 81 -2.69 4.64 -1.72
CA GLY A 81 -3.52 4.84 -0.55
C GLY A 81 -2.78 5.51 0.58
N ASP A 82 -3.51 5.73 1.67
CA ASP A 82 -3.03 6.48 2.82
C ASP A 82 -2.45 5.53 3.87
N LEU A 83 -1.12 5.54 3.97
CA LEU A 83 -0.41 4.69 4.92
C LEU A 83 -0.28 5.32 6.30
N ASN A 84 -0.60 6.62 6.47
CA ASN A 84 -0.44 7.40 7.71
C ASN A 84 0.81 7.06 8.56
N ALA A 85 1.87 6.58 7.93
CA ALA A 85 2.96 5.93 8.63
C ALA A 85 4.02 6.98 8.97
N PRO A 86 4.58 6.96 10.19
CA PRO A 86 5.67 7.87 10.55
C PRO A 86 6.82 7.68 9.55
N GLY A 87 7.46 8.77 9.12
CA GLY A 87 8.32 8.81 7.93
C GLY A 87 9.43 7.74 7.85
N CYS A 88 9.87 7.18 8.98
CA CYS A 88 10.83 6.06 9.03
C CYS A 88 10.26 4.73 8.51
N VAL A 89 8.94 4.49 8.64
CA VAL A 89 8.31 3.21 8.28
C VAL A 89 7.93 3.18 6.79
N CYS A 90 7.47 4.32 6.24
CA CYS A 90 7.28 4.47 4.78
C CYS A 90 8.57 4.16 4.01
N GLN A 91 9.73 4.58 4.54
CA GLN A 91 11.04 4.28 3.95
C GLN A 91 11.38 2.78 3.95
N ARG A 92 10.91 2.01 4.94
CA ARG A 92 11.14 0.55 4.97
C ARG A 92 10.25 -0.21 3.99
N VAL A 93 8.99 0.22 3.86
CA VAL A 93 8.09 -0.32 2.80
C VAL A 93 8.67 0.00 1.42
N ALA A 94 9.20 1.22 1.24
CA ALA A 94 9.81 1.65 -0.02
C ALA A 94 11.08 0.88 -0.38
N ARG A 95 11.89 0.54 0.62
CA ARG A 95 13.12 -0.24 0.45
C ARG A 95 12.87 -1.73 0.24
N SER A 96 11.64 -2.21 0.42
CA SER A 96 11.34 -3.64 0.28
C SER A 96 11.26 -4.11 -1.17
N CYS A 97 11.26 -3.20 -2.15
CA CYS A 97 11.34 -3.57 -3.57
C CYS A 97 12.07 -2.47 -4.38
N CYS A 98 12.82 -2.86 -5.41
CA CYS A 98 13.64 -1.95 -6.22
C CYS A 98 12.82 -0.88 -6.98
N CYS A 99 11.50 -1.07 -7.09
CA CYS A 99 10.62 -0.29 -7.98
C CYS A 99 9.30 0.17 -7.32
N VAL A 100 9.22 0.31 -5.99
CA VAL A 100 7.97 0.76 -5.35
C VAL A 100 7.74 2.24 -5.65
N THR A 101 6.70 2.55 -6.41
CA THR A 101 6.23 3.93 -6.60
C THR A 101 5.12 4.21 -5.58
N PHE A 102 5.35 5.16 -4.68
CA PHE A 102 4.34 5.65 -3.75
C PHE A 102 3.66 6.87 -4.33
N PHE A 103 2.33 6.84 -4.38
CA PHE A 103 1.53 8.05 -4.49
C PHE A 103 1.06 8.43 -3.09
N LEU A 104 1.95 9.04 -2.31
CA LEU A 104 1.62 9.64 -1.02
C LEU A 104 1.86 11.16 -1.11
N PRO A 105 1.04 11.99 -0.46
CA PRO A 105 1.51 13.29 0.02
C PRO A 105 2.47 13.02 1.19
N CYS A 106 3.68 12.53 0.89
CA CYS A 106 4.72 12.43 1.91
C CYS A 106 5.00 13.84 2.41
N CYS A 107 4.74 14.09 3.69
CA CYS A 107 5.16 15.31 4.38
C CYS A 107 6.62 15.61 4.00
N PRO A 108 6.94 16.83 3.55
CA PRO A 108 8.28 17.17 3.12
C PRO A 108 9.25 16.89 4.27
N ARG A 109 10.34 16.19 3.94
CA ARG A 109 11.48 15.95 4.79
C ARG A 109 11.92 17.31 5.37
N SER A 110 11.60 17.61 6.63
CA SER A 110 12.21 18.74 7.32
C SER A 110 13.69 18.38 7.46
N ASN A 111 14.49 18.94 6.57
CA ASN A 111 15.93 18.86 6.61
C ASN A 111 16.36 19.79 7.75
N THR A 112 16.28 19.35 9.00
CA THR A 112 16.92 20.04 10.12
C THR A 112 18.42 19.77 10.05
N ASN A 113 19.05 20.32 9.02
CA ASN A 113 20.45 20.69 9.02
C ASN A 113 20.49 22.20 8.86
N SER A 114 20.37 22.91 9.97
CA SER A 114 20.76 24.32 10.04
C SER A 114 21.14 24.66 11.48
N LYS A 115 22.47 24.59 11.66
CA LYS A 115 23.33 25.23 12.67
C LYS A 115 23.33 24.64 14.08
#